data_AF-I3C593-F1
#
_entry.id   AF-I3C593-F1
#
_cell.length_a   1.000
_cell.length_b   1.000
_cell.length_c   1.000
_cell.angle_alpha   90.00
_cell.angle_beta   90.00
_cell.angle_gamma   90.00
#
_symmetry.space_group_name_H-M   'P 1'
#
loop_
_entity.id
_entity.type
_entity.pdbx_description
1 polymer ?
#
loop_
_entity_poly.entity_id
_entity_poly.type
_entity_poly.pdbx_seq_one_letter_code
_entity_poly.pdbx_strand_id
1 'polypeptide(L)'
;MPKNKNLETVFFHELGHFVANKLINELYNIFEIEEVLLIQKYTNEVDYEGQTKRKIPLGKADTPLKNMPERLCSLIYGCYFQTIYQDTNINMCFNQSSDFKGCQDYLDFAECLRMFKIESKTKRDLLAYLTVEYYGNLKEGDSLSKSLFEIDPRNYLVEIQGGYKFDIIKLENNIQSHIKQHRPTFAQCISRIKSILNWEQIKEH
;
A
#
# COMPACT_ATOMS: atom_id res chain seq x y z
N MET A 1 28.03 4.51 -2.67
CA MET A 1 27.01 5.51 -3.06
C MET A 1 26.39 6.10 -1.79
N PRO A 2 26.15 7.42 -1.72
CA PRO A 2 25.49 8.05 -0.57
C PRO A 2 24.11 7.41 -0.32
N LYS A 3 23.64 7.39 0.94
CA LYS A 3 22.25 7.03 1.24
C LYS A 3 21.34 8.11 0.67
N ASN A 4 20.58 7.79 -0.38
CA ASN A 4 19.53 8.68 -0.85
C ASN A 4 18.27 8.39 -0.04
N LYS A 5 18.01 9.20 0.99
CA LYS A 5 16.84 9.06 1.88
C LYS A 5 15.52 9.06 1.12
N ASN A 6 15.45 9.73 -0.02
CA ASN A 6 14.27 9.76 -0.86
C ASN A 6 14.00 8.40 -1.52
N LEU A 7 15.03 7.79 -2.10
CA LEU A 7 14.92 6.45 -2.70
C LEU A 7 14.43 5.41 -1.68
N GLU A 8 14.99 5.42 -0.46
CA GLU A 8 14.56 4.51 0.61
C GLU A 8 13.11 4.76 1.02
N THR A 9 12.71 6.03 1.12
CA THR A 9 11.33 6.42 1.44
C THR A 9 10.35 5.88 0.40
N VAL A 10 10.64 6.09 -0.89
CA VAL A 10 9.79 5.59 -1.99
C VAL A 10 9.82 4.06 -2.04
N PHE A 11 10.97 3.44 -1.77
CA PHE A 11 11.05 1.98 -1.71
C PHE A 11 10.12 1.40 -0.65
N PHE A 12 10.13 1.91 0.58
CA PHE A 12 9.26 1.37 1.62
C PHE A 12 7.78 1.69 1.36
N HIS A 13 7.48 2.83 0.74
CA HIS A 13 6.14 3.15 0.27
C HIS A 13 5.65 2.10 -0.74
N GLU A 14 6.41 1.86 -1.81
CA GLU A 14 6.05 0.85 -2.81
C GLU A 14 6.05 -0.58 -2.26
N LEU A 15 6.94 -0.89 -1.30
CA LEU A 15 6.93 -2.18 -0.61
C LEU A 15 5.60 -2.40 0.13
N GLY A 16 5.02 -1.36 0.72
CA GLY A 16 3.70 -1.45 1.36
C GLY A 16 2.60 -1.81 0.37
N HIS A 17 2.55 -1.15 -0.79
CA HIS A 17 1.63 -1.52 -1.86
C HIS A 17 1.88 -2.92 -2.38
N PHE A 18 3.14 -3.31 -2.54
CA PHE A 18 3.54 -4.64 -2.98
C PHE A 18 2.99 -5.72 -2.01
N VAL A 19 3.24 -5.56 -0.72
CA VAL A 19 2.76 -6.48 0.33
C VAL A 19 1.25 -6.58 0.32
N ALA A 20 0.54 -5.45 0.25
CA ALA A 20 -0.92 -5.43 0.26
C ALA A 20 -1.50 -6.14 -0.97
N ASN A 21 -0.99 -5.84 -2.18
CA ASN A 21 -1.48 -6.46 -3.40
C ASN A 21 -1.17 -7.97 -3.43
N LYS A 22 -0.01 -8.40 -2.91
CA LYS A 22 0.31 -9.83 -2.78
C LYS A 22 -0.69 -10.54 -1.86
N LEU A 23 -0.97 -9.97 -0.69
CA LEU A 23 -1.94 -10.52 0.26
C LEU A 23 -3.35 -10.55 -0.32
N ILE A 24 -3.77 -9.51 -1.05
CA ILE A 24 -5.04 -9.47 -1.76
C ILE A 24 -5.13 -10.60 -2.79
N ASN A 25 -4.06 -10.86 -3.53
CA ASN A 25 -4.02 -11.97 -4.47
C ASN A 25 -4.18 -13.33 -3.78
N GLU A 26 -3.42 -13.57 -2.71
CA GLU A 26 -3.45 -14.85 -1.98
C GLU A 26 -4.78 -15.11 -1.27
N LEU A 27 -5.47 -14.06 -0.85
CA LEU A 27 -6.74 -14.17 -0.13
C LEU A 27 -7.96 -14.20 -1.07
N TYR A 28 -7.94 -13.43 -2.15
CA TYR A 28 -9.13 -13.16 -2.97
C TYR A 28 -8.91 -13.38 -4.47
N ASN A 29 -7.67 -13.66 -4.90
CA ASN A 29 -7.29 -13.88 -6.30
C ASN A 29 -7.69 -12.70 -7.20
N ILE A 30 -7.44 -11.46 -6.76
CA ILE A 30 -7.90 -10.26 -7.49
C ILE A 30 -6.81 -9.67 -8.40
N PHE A 31 -5.63 -9.39 -7.88
CA PHE A 31 -4.56 -8.69 -8.59
C PHE A 31 -3.27 -9.49 -8.58
N GLU A 32 -2.58 -9.58 -9.71
CA GLU A 32 -1.16 -9.95 -9.72
C GLU A 32 -0.33 -8.67 -9.86
N ILE A 33 0.86 -8.67 -9.27
CA ILE A 33 1.80 -7.57 -9.44
C ILE A 33 2.62 -7.87 -10.70
N GLU A 34 2.61 -6.94 -11.64
CA GLU A 34 3.39 -7.06 -12.88
C GLU A 34 4.78 -6.46 -12.68
N GLU A 35 4.82 -5.24 -12.15
CA GLU A 35 6.05 -4.48 -11.94
C GLU A 35 5.86 -3.45 -10.83
N VAL A 36 6.97 -3.11 -10.19
CA VAL A 36 7.09 -1.98 -9.25
C VAL A 36 8.30 -1.16 -9.68
N LEU A 37 8.07 0.11 -9.99
CA LEU A 37 9.07 1.03 -10.55
C LEU A 37 9.30 2.20 -9.60
N LEU A 38 10.55 2.65 -9.52
CA LEU A 38 10.99 3.85 -8.82
C LEU A 38 11.62 4.76 -9.87
N ILE A 39 10.82 5.66 -10.42
CA ILE A 39 11.16 6.52 -11.55
C ILE A 39 11.82 7.78 -11.04
N GLN A 40 12.98 8.11 -11.57
CA GLN A 40 13.70 9.33 -11.20
C GLN A 40 12.98 10.56 -11.77
N LYS A 41 12.68 11.53 -10.90
CA LYS A 41 12.18 12.84 -11.29
C LYS A 41 13.36 13.80 -11.47
N TYR A 42 13.40 14.47 -12.62
CA TYR A 42 14.36 15.54 -12.88
C TYR A 42 13.88 16.82 -12.21
N THR A 43 14.21 16.98 -10.92
CA THR A 43 14.04 18.23 -10.18
C THR A 43 15.41 18.84 -9.87
N ASN A 44 15.44 19.96 -9.15
CA ASN A 44 16.70 20.56 -8.67
C ASN A 44 17.50 19.61 -7.75
N GLU A 45 16.83 18.60 -7.18
CA GLU A 45 17.42 17.50 -6.41
C GLU A 45 17.03 16.14 -7.02
N VAL A 46 17.79 15.08 -6.72
CA VAL A 46 17.44 13.72 -7.15
C VAL A 46 16.25 13.22 -6.33
N ASP A 47 15.08 13.19 -6.97
CA ASP A 47 13.81 12.71 -6.41
C ASP A 47 13.32 11.45 -7.16
N TYR A 48 12.48 10.65 -6.51
CA TYR A 48 11.87 9.46 -7.09
C TYR A 48 10.35 9.45 -6.92
N GLU A 49 9.66 8.85 -7.87
CA GLU A 49 8.23 8.52 -7.79
C GLU A 49 8.06 7.01 -7.91
N GLY A 50 7.19 6.47 -7.08
CA GLY A 50 6.85 5.06 -7.09
C GLY A 50 5.68 4.79 -8.04
N GLN A 51 5.71 3.63 -8.68
CA GLN A 51 4.62 3.15 -9.50
C GLN A 51 4.51 1.63 -9.37
N THR A 52 3.40 1.16 -8.80
CA THR A 52 3.03 -0.26 -8.79
C THR A 52 2.03 -0.55 -9.91
N LYS A 53 2.42 -1.37 -10.88
CA LYS A 53 1.54 -1.85 -11.95
C LYS A 53 0.99 -3.23 -11.63
N ARG A 54 -0.33 -3.34 -11.77
CA ARG A 54 -1.08 -4.57 -11.53
C ARG A 54 -1.49 -5.19 -12.85
N LYS A 55 -1.45 -6.52 -12.90
CA LYS A 55 -2.04 -7.33 -13.95
C LYS A 55 -3.31 -7.98 -13.43
N ILE A 56 -4.36 -7.90 -14.24
CA ILE A 56 -5.62 -8.59 -13.98
C ILE A 56 -5.47 -10.02 -14.48
N PRO A 57 -5.76 -11.05 -13.66
CA PRO A 57 -5.74 -12.44 -14.12
C PRO A 57 -6.66 -12.63 -15.33
N LEU A 58 -6.26 -13.52 -16.26
CA LEU A 58 -7.05 -13.84 -17.45
C LEU A 58 -8.48 -14.25 -17.06
N GLY A 59 -9.47 -13.64 -17.72
CA GLY A 59 -10.90 -13.90 -17.48
C GLY A 59 -11.52 -13.14 -16.30
N LYS A 60 -10.79 -12.22 -15.65
CA LYS A 60 -11.35 -11.33 -14.61
C LYS A 60 -11.47 -9.90 -15.11
N ALA A 61 -12.46 -9.18 -14.58
CA ALA A 61 -12.61 -7.74 -14.79
C ALA A 61 -12.13 -7.00 -13.54
N ASP A 62 -11.22 -6.04 -13.71
CA ASP A 62 -10.93 -5.05 -12.67
C ASP A 62 -11.99 -3.96 -12.74
N THR A 63 -13.09 -4.19 -12.05
CA THR A 63 -14.03 -3.12 -11.76
C THR A 63 -13.74 -2.61 -10.36
N PRO A 64 -13.37 -1.31 -10.20
CA PRO A 64 -13.26 -0.67 -8.89
C PRO A 64 -14.52 -0.91 -8.03
N LEU A 65 -15.65 -1.17 -8.70
CA LEU A 65 -16.94 -1.45 -8.11
C LEU A 65 -17.02 -2.75 -7.29
N LYS A 66 -16.20 -3.78 -7.56
CA LYS A 66 -16.37 -5.10 -6.89
C LYS A 66 -15.44 -5.35 -5.71
N ASN A 67 -14.29 -4.67 -5.69
CA ASN A 67 -13.20 -4.95 -4.75
C ASN A 67 -12.76 -3.67 -4.00
N MET A 68 -13.71 -2.76 -3.75
CA MET A 68 -13.41 -1.48 -3.11
C MET A 68 -12.74 -1.66 -1.73
N PRO A 69 -13.21 -2.53 -0.81
CA PRO A 69 -12.55 -2.72 0.48
C PRO A 69 -11.08 -3.12 0.36
N GLU A 70 -10.77 -4.03 -0.55
CA GLU A 70 -9.42 -4.49 -0.85
C GLU A 70 -8.57 -3.34 -1.42
N ARG A 71 -9.12 -2.56 -2.35
CA ARG A 71 -8.44 -1.40 -2.94
C ARG A 71 -8.17 -0.30 -1.91
N LEU A 72 -9.12 0.02 -1.05
CA LEU A 72 -8.94 1.01 0.02
C LEU A 72 -7.81 0.58 0.97
N CYS A 73 -7.76 -0.71 1.32
CA CYS A 73 -6.67 -1.25 2.13
C CYS A 73 -5.32 -1.14 1.40
N SER A 74 -5.25 -1.49 0.11
CA SER A 74 -3.99 -1.42 -0.64
C SER A 74 -3.45 0.00 -0.80
N LEU A 75 -4.33 0.98 -0.96
CA LEU A 75 -3.96 2.40 -1.13
C LEU A 75 -3.26 2.95 0.12
N ILE A 76 -3.75 2.65 1.32
CA ILE A 76 -3.14 3.20 2.53
C ILE A 76 -1.86 2.45 2.96
N TYR A 77 -1.66 1.23 2.48
CA TYR A 77 -0.56 0.36 2.92
C TYR A 77 0.83 0.90 2.60
N GLY A 78 1.00 1.63 1.50
CA GLY A 78 2.26 2.30 1.19
C GLY A 78 2.64 3.30 2.28
N CYS A 79 1.66 4.09 2.73
CA CYS A 79 1.86 5.02 3.84
C CYS A 79 2.12 4.34 5.19
N TYR A 80 1.52 3.18 5.48
CA TYR A 80 1.87 2.44 6.69
C TYR A 80 3.35 2.08 6.71
N PHE A 81 3.85 1.47 5.63
CA PHE A 81 5.24 1.02 5.57
C PHE A 81 6.21 2.19 5.61
N GLN A 82 5.95 3.24 4.83
CA GLN A 82 6.78 4.44 4.82
C GLN A 82 6.89 5.06 6.22
N THR A 83 5.77 5.25 6.91
CA THR A 83 5.74 5.97 8.18
C THR A 83 6.24 5.12 9.35
N ILE A 84 6.11 3.79 9.28
CA ILE A 84 6.79 2.87 10.22
C ILE A 84 8.30 2.93 10.00
N TYR A 85 8.79 2.86 8.75
CA TYR A 85 10.22 2.97 8.44
C TYR A 85 10.82 4.30 8.93
N GLN A 86 10.12 5.40 8.69
CA GLN A 86 10.59 6.74 9.06
C GLN A 86 10.34 7.11 10.53
N ASP A 87 9.60 6.27 11.27
CA ASP A 87 9.05 6.56 12.60
C ASP A 87 8.32 7.92 12.66
N THR A 88 7.38 8.12 11.74
CA THR A 88 6.56 9.34 11.65
C THR A 88 5.07 9.05 11.82
N ASN A 89 4.26 10.10 11.90
CA ASN A 89 2.81 9.97 11.96
C ASN A 89 2.23 9.59 10.59
N ILE A 90 1.23 8.69 10.55
CA ILE A 90 0.59 8.26 9.29
C ILE A 90 0.03 9.43 8.47
N ASN A 91 -0.48 10.47 9.15
CA ASN A 91 -1.02 11.68 8.51
C ASN A 91 0.05 12.52 7.82
N MET A 92 1.35 12.24 8.02
CA MET A 92 2.42 12.85 7.23
C MET A 92 2.50 12.26 5.83
N CYS A 93 2.04 11.03 5.61
CA CYS A 93 2.02 10.41 4.29
C CYS A 93 0.61 10.40 3.66
N PHE A 94 -0.39 9.97 4.43
CA PHE A 94 -1.74 9.74 3.92
C PHE A 94 -2.62 10.98 4.13
N ASN A 95 -2.37 12.01 3.34
CA ASN A 95 -3.08 13.29 3.41
C ASN A 95 -3.24 13.91 2.00
N GLN A 96 -4.01 14.99 1.90
CA GLN A 96 -4.25 15.70 0.63
C GLN A 96 -3.10 16.64 0.20
N SER A 97 -2.10 16.87 1.05
CA SER A 97 -0.98 17.77 0.76
C SER A 97 -0.07 17.16 -0.30
N SER A 98 0.31 17.95 -1.31
CA SER A 98 1.10 17.53 -2.48
C SER A 98 2.53 17.08 -2.17
N ASP A 99 3.03 17.37 -0.97
CA ASP A 99 4.47 17.27 -0.67
C ASP A 99 4.90 15.84 -0.29
N PHE A 100 3.96 14.90 -0.21
CA PHE A 100 4.20 13.55 0.27
C PHE A 100 3.81 12.50 -0.75
N LYS A 101 4.55 11.38 -0.73
CA LYS A 101 4.40 10.29 -1.70
C LYS A 101 3.00 9.67 -1.72
N GLY A 102 2.31 9.64 -0.57
CA GLY A 102 0.95 9.11 -0.42
C GLY A 102 -0.20 10.05 -0.78
N CYS A 103 0.08 11.25 -1.32
CA CYS A 103 -0.98 12.17 -1.72
C CYS A 103 -1.91 11.55 -2.78
N GLN A 104 -1.33 10.91 -3.81
CA GLN A 104 -2.13 10.26 -4.85
C GLN A 104 -2.96 9.10 -4.28
N ASP A 105 -2.41 8.31 -3.34
CA ASP A 105 -3.17 7.25 -2.68
C ASP A 105 -4.37 7.78 -1.90
N TYR A 106 -4.18 8.89 -1.19
CA TYR A 106 -5.26 9.54 -0.45
C TYR A 106 -6.35 10.06 -1.40
N LEU A 107 -5.96 10.69 -2.51
CA LEU A 107 -6.89 11.18 -3.52
C LEU A 107 -7.68 10.03 -4.14
N ASP A 108 -7.00 8.94 -4.52
CA ASP A 108 -7.62 7.73 -5.05
C ASP A 108 -8.56 7.07 -4.03
N PHE A 109 -8.17 7.06 -2.76
CA PHE A 109 -8.98 6.53 -1.66
C PHE A 109 -10.26 7.36 -1.48
N ALA A 110 -10.12 8.68 -1.44
CA ALA A 110 -11.24 9.61 -1.32
C ALA A 110 -12.18 9.50 -2.53
N GLU A 111 -11.64 9.36 -3.74
CA GLU A 111 -12.40 9.18 -4.96
C GLU A 111 -13.19 7.86 -4.94
N CYS A 112 -12.58 6.75 -4.51
CA CYS A 112 -13.28 5.48 -4.31
C CYS A 112 -14.51 5.67 -3.40
N LEU A 113 -14.34 6.32 -2.25
CA LEU A 113 -15.45 6.57 -1.32
C LEU A 113 -16.51 7.54 -1.90
N ARG A 114 -16.11 8.45 -2.78
CA ARG A 114 -17.02 9.36 -3.48
C ARG A 114 -17.86 8.63 -4.52
N MET A 115 -17.26 7.74 -5.31
CA MET A 115 -17.95 6.96 -6.35
C MET A 115 -19.13 6.17 -5.78
N PHE A 116 -18.96 5.58 -4.59
CA PHE A 116 -20.00 4.81 -3.89
C PHE A 116 -20.89 5.65 -2.97
N LYS A 117 -20.76 6.98 -3.01
CA LYS A 117 -21.56 7.92 -2.20
C LYS A 117 -21.53 7.58 -0.69
N ILE A 118 -20.38 7.10 -0.19
CA ILE A 118 -20.25 6.72 1.22
C ILE A 118 -20.50 7.94 2.11
N GLU A 119 -21.33 7.78 3.13
CA GLU A 119 -21.74 8.86 4.03
C GLU A 119 -20.57 9.42 4.84
N SER A 120 -20.62 10.72 5.15
CA SER A 120 -19.54 11.41 5.88
C SER A 120 -19.21 10.77 7.24
N LYS A 121 -20.21 10.22 7.93
CA LYS A 121 -19.99 9.52 9.21
C LYS A 121 -19.16 8.24 8.99
N THR A 122 -19.59 7.39 8.06
CA THR A 122 -18.87 6.16 7.70
C THR A 122 -17.45 6.42 7.21
N LYS A 123 -17.24 7.50 6.43
CA LYS A 123 -15.89 7.94 6.02
C LYS A 123 -14.99 8.25 7.22
N ARG A 124 -15.51 8.98 8.22
CA ARG A 124 -14.76 9.29 9.44
C ARG A 124 -14.45 8.04 10.26
N ASP A 125 -15.43 7.17 10.44
CA ASP A 125 -15.26 5.93 11.21
C ASP A 125 -14.23 5.01 10.54
N LEU A 126 -14.26 4.91 9.20
CA LEU A 126 -13.29 4.17 8.41
C LEU A 126 -11.87 4.77 8.54
N LEU A 127 -11.73 6.09 8.38
CA LEU A 127 -10.43 6.75 8.53
C LEU A 127 -9.88 6.58 9.94
N ALA A 128 -10.70 6.76 10.99
CA ALA A 128 -10.28 6.57 12.38
C ALA A 128 -9.81 5.14 12.63
N TYR A 129 -10.53 4.13 12.11
CA TYR A 129 -10.09 2.74 12.18
C TYR A 129 -8.73 2.53 11.49
N LEU A 130 -8.57 3.03 10.26
CA LEU A 130 -7.36 2.80 9.47
C LEU A 130 -6.13 3.55 10.03
N THR A 131 -6.27 4.82 10.37
CA THR A 131 -5.13 5.67 10.75
C THR A 131 -4.78 5.65 12.24
N VAL A 132 -5.69 5.17 13.10
CA VAL A 132 -5.46 5.10 14.55
C VAL A 132 -5.41 3.65 15.02
N GLU A 133 -6.52 2.92 14.92
CA GLU A 133 -6.64 1.57 15.52
C GLU A 133 -5.76 0.55 14.79
N TYR A 134 -5.97 0.38 13.49
CA TYR A 134 -5.25 -0.60 12.69
C TYR A 134 -3.78 -0.24 12.56
N TYR A 135 -3.47 1.02 12.23
CA TYR A 135 -2.09 1.49 12.15
C TYR A 135 -1.32 1.36 13.48
N GLY A 136 -1.95 1.69 14.62
CA GLY A 136 -1.36 1.48 15.94
C GLY A 136 -1.00 0.01 16.19
N ASN A 137 -1.95 -0.89 15.90
CA ASN A 137 -1.72 -2.34 16.01
C ASN A 137 -0.60 -2.84 15.10
N LEU A 138 -0.47 -2.29 13.88
CA LEU A 138 0.63 -2.63 12.98
C LEU A 138 1.99 -2.16 13.49
N LYS A 139 2.04 -0.94 14.07
CA LYS A 139 3.27 -0.31 14.53
C LYS A 139 3.79 -0.93 15.83
N GLU A 140 2.88 -1.29 16.74
CA GLU A 140 3.21 -1.81 18.07
C GLU A 140 3.19 -3.35 18.15
N GLY A 141 2.44 -4.01 17.28
CA GLY A 141 2.27 -5.47 17.29
C GLY A 141 3.33 -6.24 16.52
N ASP A 142 3.31 -7.56 16.69
CA ASP A 142 4.24 -8.49 16.02
C ASP A 142 3.78 -8.94 14.62
N SER A 143 2.69 -8.36 14.07
CA SER A 143 2.15 -8.80 12.77
C SER A 143 3.06 -8.45 11.59
N LEU A 144 3.79 -7.35 11.68
CA LEU A 144 4.83 -6.96 10.74
C LEU A 144 6.18 -7.01 11.46
N SER A 145 7.05 -7.92 11.05
CA SER A 145 8.38 -8.02 11.66
C SER A 145 9.18 -6.74 11.46
N LYS A 146 9.82 -6.24 12.54
CA LYS A 146 10.76 -5.12 12.46
C LYS A 146 11.88 -5.34 11.45
N SER A 147 12.30 -6.61 11.29
CA SER A 147 13.32 -6.99 10.30
C SER A 147 12.94 -6.64 8.86
N LEU A 148 11.65 -6.50 8.53
CA LEU A 148 11.19 -6.09 7.21
C LEU A 148 11.61 -4.65 6.89
N PHE A 149 11.72 -3.79 7.91
CA PHE A 149 12.12 -2.39 7.79
C PHE A 149 13.63 -2.17 7.92
N GLU A 150 14.38 -3.24 8.17
CA GLU A 150 15.85 -3.23 8.28
C GLU A 150 16.55 -3.67 6.97
N ILE A 151 15.78 -4.08 5.96
CA ILE A 151 16.33 -4.52 4.68
C ILE A 151 16.99 -3.36 3.93
N ASP A 152 18.11 -3.60 3.27
CA ASP A 152 18.74 -2.61 2.37
C ASP A 152 17.99 -2.60 1.03
N PRO A 153 17.29 -1.51 0.65
CA PRO A 153 16.57 -1.41 -0.62
C PRO A 153 17.40 -1.78 -1.84
N ARG A 154 18.70 -1.47 -1.83
CA ARG A 154 19.61 -1.71 -2.97
C ARG A 154 19.73 -3.19 -3.31
N ASN A 155 19.49 -4.08 -2.35
CA ASN A 155 19.52 -5.51 -2.60
C ASN A 155 18.32 -6.00 -3.43
N TYR A 156 17.26 -5.21 -3.54
CA TYR A 156 16.00 -5.57 -4.21
C TYR A 156 15.69 -4.64 -5.38
N LEU A 157 16.63 -3.78 -5.77
CA LEU A 157 16.47 -2.84 -6.87
C LEU A 157 17.39 -3.20 -8.02
N VAL A 158 16.84 -3.23 -9.23
CA VAL A 158 17.57 -3.38 -10.49
C VAL A 158 17.52 -2.05 -11.22
N GLU A 159 18.69 -1.54 -11.61
CA GLU A 159 18.78 -0.31 -12.40
C GLU A 159 18.13 -0.49 -13.78
N ILE A 160 17.39 0.55 -14.19
CA ILE A 160 16.78 0.66 -15.51
C ILE A 160 17.01 2.07 -16.04
N GLN A 161 16.70 2.29 -17.32
CA GLN A 161 16.73 3.64 -17.88
C GLN A 161 15.75 4.54 -17.12
N GLY A 162 16.27 5.58 -16.47
CA GLY A 162 15.46 6.56 -15.75
C GLY A 162 15.03 6.16 -14.34
N GLY A 163 15.63 5.14 -13.72
CA GLY A 163 15.35 4.81 -12.32
C GLY A 163 15.67 3.37 -11.95
N TYR A 164 14.82 2.79 -11.12
CA TYR A 164 14.96 1.41 -10.63
C TYR A 164 13.65 0.64 -10.80
N LYS A 165 13.75 -0.69 -10.81
CA LYS A 165 12.61 -1.60 -10.64
C LYS A 165 12.88 -2.57 -9.50
N PHE A 166 11.83 -3.08 -8.87
CA PHE A 166 11.97 -4.15 -7.89
C PHE A 166 12.41 -5.45 -8.59
N ASP A 167 13.36 -6.16 -7.99
CA ASP A 167 13.55 -7.59 -8.21
C ASP A 167 12.46 -8.35 -7.44
N ILE A 168 11.30 -8.48 -8.07
CA ILE A 168 10.10 -9.09 -7.44
C ILE A 168 10.42 -10.50 -6.95
N ILE A 169 11.11 -11.33 -7.72
CA ILE A 169 11.40 -12.72 -7.35
C ILE A 169 12.26 -12.74 -6.07
N LYS A 170 13.33 -11.95 -6.04
CA LYS A 170 14.22 -11.87 -4.88
C LYS A 170 13.50 -11.30 -3.65
N LEU A 171 12.69 -10.26 -3.84
CA LEU A 171 11.91 -9.64 -2.79
C LEU A 171 10.89 -10.64 -2.21
N GLU A 172 10.10 -11.31 -3.05
CA GLU A 172 9.11 -12.30 -2.63
C GLU A 172 9.72 -13.43 -1.82
N ASN A 173 10.83 -14.01 -2.29
CA ASN A 173 11.52 -15.08 -1.59
C ASN A 173 11.98 -14.63 -0.19
N ASN A 174 12.43 -13.39 -0.06
CA ASN A 174 12.91 -12.87 1.22
C ASN A 174 11.76 -12.55 2.19
N ILE A 175 10.66 -11.96 1.70
CA ILE A 175 9.58 -11.50 2.58
C ILE A 175 8.46 -12.54 2.77
N GLN A 176 8.56 -13.73 2.16
CA GLN A 176 7.50 -14.73 2.15
C GLN A 176 7.02 -15.12 3.57
N SER A 177 7.95 -15.26 4.52
CA SER A 177 7.62 -15.56 5.92
C SER A 177 6.81 -14.43 6.55
N HIS A 178 7.18 -13.18 6.29
CA HIS A 178 6.46 -11.99 6.74
C HIS A 178 5.05 -11.90 6.14
N ILE A 179 4.90 -12.18 4.84
CA ILE A 179 3.58 -12.25 4.18
C ILE A 179 2.69 -13.28 4.87
N LYS A 180 3.21 -14.50 5.10
CA LYS A 180 2.46 -15.59 5.76
C LYS A 180 2.03 -15.21 7.18
N GLN A 181 2.92 -14.60 7.95
CA GLN A 181 2.64 -14.15 9.32
C GLN A 181 1.60 -13.02 9.36
N HIS A 182 1.69 -12.07 8.42
CA HIS A 182 0.81 -10.91 8.38
C HIS A 182 -0.60 -11.20 7.83
N ARG A 183 -0.74 -12.29 7.06
CA ARG A 183 -1.97 -12.64 6.36
C ARG A 183 -3.24 -12.62 7.23
N PRO A 184 -3.28 -13.17 8.46
CA PRO A 184 -4.48 -13.13 9.29
C PRO A 184 -4.89 -11.71 9.68
N THR A 185 -3.92 -10.88 10.09
CA THR A 185 -4.14 -9.47 10.45
C THR A 185 -4.65 -8.66 9.26
N PHE A 186 -4.08 -8.88 8.08
CA PHE A 186 -4.54 -8.23 6.85
C PHE A 186 -5.98 -8.63 6.47
N ALA A 187 -6.32 -9.92 6.58
CA ALA A 187 -7.67 -10.40 6.32
C ALA A 187 -8.70 -9.81 7.30
N GLN A 188 -8.34 -9.68 8.58
CA GLN A 188 -9.16 -9.00 9.58
C GLN A 188 -9.39 -7.53 9.23
N CYS A 189 -8.36 -6.85 8.71
CA CYS A 189 -8.50 -5.47 8.25
C CYS A 189 -9.56 -5.32 7.17
N ILE A 190 -9.47 -6.14 6.12
CA ILE A 190 -10.45 -6.10 5.03
C ILE A 190 -11.86 -6.46 5.53
N SER A 191 -11.98 -7.45 6.41
CA SER A 191 -13.26 -7.80 7.04
C SER A 191 -13.85 -6.61 7.81
N ARG A 192 -13.01 -5.88 8.56
CA ARG A 192 -13.43 -4.71 9.32
C ARG A 192 -13.82 -3.55 8.42
N ILE A 193 -13.07 -3.29 7.34
CA ILE A 193 -13.43 -2.31 6.30
C ILE A 193 -14.80 -2.65 5.70
N LYS A 194 -15.02 -3.93 5.32
CA LYS A 194 -16.32 -4.41 4.79
C LYS A 194 -17.46 -4.16 5.77
N SER A 195 -17.24 -4.42 7.06
CA SER A 195 -18.22 -4.19 8.12
C SER A 195 -18.55 -2.70 8.28
N ILE A 196 -17.55 -1.82 8.35
CA ILE A 196 -17.75 -0.37 8.49
C ILE A 196 -18.53 0.19 7.30
N LEU A 197 -18.18 -0.25 6.09
CA LEU A 197 -18.83 0.18 4.86
C LEU A 197 -20.21 -0.44 4.64
N ASN A 198 -20.59 -1.46 5.43
CA ASN A 198 -21.77 -2.28 5.15
C ASN A 198 -21.76 -2.83 3.70
N TRP A 199 -20.59 -3.33 3.31
CA TRP A 199 -20.24 -3.59 1.90
C TRP A 199 -21.22 -4.51 1.17
N GLU A 200 -21.75 -5.51 1.86
CA GLU A 200 -22.71 -6.46 1.29
C GLU A 200 -23.99 -5.78 0.77
N GLN A 201 -24.37 -4.64 1.33
CA GLN A 201 -25.56 -3.88 0.89
C GLN A 201 -25.25 -2.89 -0.24
N ILE A 202 -23.98 -2.54 -0.46
CA ILE A 202 -23.58 -1.47 -1.38
C ILE A 202 -22.96 -2.03 -2.67
N LYS A 203 -22.35 -3.22 -2.63
CA LYS A 203 -21.60 -3.81 -3.76
C LYS A 203 -22.42 -4.14 -5.01
N GLU A 204 -23.75 -4.11 -4.91
CA GLU A 204 -24.69 -4.44 -6.00
C GLU A 204 -25.20 -3.20 -6.76
N HIS A 205 -24.79 -2.00 -6.32
CA HIS A 205 -25.14 -0.70 -6.94
C HIS A 205 -24.00 -0.14 -7.79
#